data_AF-A0AAU0WCH7-F1
#
_entry.id   AF-A0AAU0WCH7-F1
#
_cell.length_a   1.000
_cell.length_b   1.000
_cell.length_c   1.000
_cell.angle_alpha   90.00
_cell.angle_beta   90.00
_cell.angle_gamma   90.00
#
_symmetry.space_group_name_H-M   'P 1'
#
loop_
_entity.id
_entity.type
_entity.pdbx_description
1 polymer ?
#
loop_
_entity_poly.entity_id
_entity_poly.type
_entity_poly.pdbx_seq_one_letter_code
_entity_poly.pdbx_strand_id
1 'polypeptide(L)'
;MTDVRLPQPRGPFSAALIDLVRGAGSAPPPLPADAYGDDLQLALYVLYELHYLGFTGVPDDREWDPRLLALRAALEDRFLSALRADVPVDAAETAERALDALQLEPVGDDGGLSYFLRDHGTLEQFREYAALRSLYHLKEADPHAWVIPRLRGRAKAAMVAVEFDEFGAGRADQIHARLFADLMTDLDLDASYGRYVDAAPAEALATVNMMSLFGLHRALRGALVGHFATVEVTSSPASRRLAEALRRMGAGPAAVRFYTEHVEADAVHEQVVRHEVVAGLLADEPSLEADVVFGIRATGHLEDRLAARLLADWRESGTALRTGRIIPATVGTPP
;
A
#
# COMPACT_ATOMS: atom_id res chain seq x y z
N MET A 1 -12.45 -19.96 -3.55
CA MET A 1 -11.00 -19.67 -3.46
C MET A 1 -10.67 -18.71 -4.57
N THR A 2 -10.23 -17.51 -4.22
CA THR A 2 -9.74 -16.52 -5.17
C THR A 2 -8.49 -17.10 -5.87
N ASP A 3 -8.56 -17.24 -7.19
CA ASP A 3 -7.46 -17.74 -8.02
C ASP A 3 -6.44 -16.61 -8.22
N VAL A 4 -5.53 -16.41 -7.26
CA VAL A 4 -4.48 -15.39 -7.34
C VAL A 4 -3.41 -15.89 -8.31
N ARG A 5 -3.25 -15.21 -9.45
CA ARG A 5 -2.32 -15.65 -10.50
C ARG A 5 -0.98 -14.95 -10.40
N LEU A 6 0.07 -15.68 -10.76
CA LEU A 6 1.38 -15.06 -10.98
C LEU A 6 1.30 -14.01 -12.09
N PRO A 7 1.90 -12.81 -11.90
CA PRO A 7 1.89 -11.74 -12.89
C PRO A 7 2.72 -12.08 -14.13
N GLN A 8 2.57 -11.28 -15.19
CA GLN A 8 3.50 -11.27 -16.32
C GLN A 8 4.83 -10.63 -15.92
N PRO A 9 5.98 -11.23 -16.26
CA PRO A 9 7.28 -10.65 -15.95
C PRO A 9 7.49 -9.30 -16.65
N ARG A 10 8.25 -8.42 -16.00
CA ARG A 10 8.55 -7.07 -16.49
C ARG A 10 10.02 -6.84 -16.82
N GLY A 11 10.81 -7.90 -16.76
CA GLY A 11 12.20 -7.90 -17.16
C GLY A 11 12.83 -9.28 -16.93
N PRO A 12 14.13 -9.42 -17.24
CA PRO A 12 14.82 -10.70 -17.16
C PRO A 12 14.90 -11.22 -15.72
N PHE A 13 14.90 -10.36 -14.70
CA PHE A 13 14.97 -10.81 -13.32
C PHE A 13 13.63 -11.38 -12.84
N SER A 14 12.53 -10.64 -13.00
CA SER A 14 11.18 -11.10 -12.64
C SER A 14 10.77 -12.33 -13.44
N ALA A 15 11.19 -12.46 -14.70
CA ALA A 15 10.99 -13.69 -15.48
C ALA A 15 11.63 -14.92 -14.82
N ALA A 16 12.93 -14.85 -14.54
CA ALA A 16 13.65 -15.95 -13.90
C ALA A 16 13.14 -16.24 -12.48
N LEU A 17 12.75 -15.20 -11.73
CA LEU A 17 12.18 -15.34 -10.39
C LEU A 17 10.83 -16.07 -10.42
N ILE A 18 9.92 -15.70 -11.31
CA ILE A 18 8.60 -16.34 -11.44
C ILE A 18 8.75 -17.82 -11.79
N ASP A 19 9.69 -18.14 -12.68
CA ASP A 19 10.07 -19.50 -13.03
C ASP A 19 10.61 -20.28 -11.82
N LEU A 20 11.50 -19.66 -11.03
CA LEU A 20 12.00 -20.23 -9.78
C LEU A 20 10.88 -20.47 -8.76
N VAL A 21 9.95 -19.54 -8.59
CA VAL A 21 8.77 -19.65 -7.71
C VAL A 21 7.90 -20.85 -8.12
N ARG A 22 7.69 -21.08 -9.42
CA ARG A 22 7.00 -22.27 -9.95
C ARG A 22 7.79 -23.58 -9.75
N GLY A 23 9.06 -23.50 -9.38
CA GLY A 23 9.94 -24.66 -9.21
C GLY A 23 10.69 -25.11 -10.45
N ALA A 24 10.62 -24.34 -11.52
CA ALA A 24 11.29 -24.63 -12.76
C ALA A 24 12.14 -23.41 -13.12
N GLY A 25 13.41 -23.36 -12.71
CA GLY A 25 14.24 -22.19 -13.01
C GLY A 25 15.68 -22.34 -12.58
N SER A 26 16.58 -21.71 -13.34
CA SER A 26 17.97 -21.51 -12.93
C SER A 26 18.08 -20.30 -12.00
N ALA A 27 19.30 -20.01 -11.54
CA ALA A 27 19.56 -18.77 -10.81
C ALA A 27 19.15 -17.55 -11.66
N PRO A 28 18.54 -16.51 -11.05
CA PRO A 28 18.24 -15.25 -11.75
C PRO A 28 19.51 -14.55 -12.27
N PRO A 29 19.36 -13.65 -13.27
CA PRO A 29 20.45 -12.74 -13.67
C PRO A 29 20.85 -11.80 -12.52
N PRO A 30 21.89 -10.96 -12.70
CA PRO A 30 22.21 -9.91 -11.75
C PRO A 30 21.00 -9.02 -11.42
N LEU A 31 20.96 -8.49 -10.20
CA LEU A 31 19.87 -7.63 -9.73
C LEU A 31 19.65 -6.44 -10.67
N PRO A 32 18.39 -6.03 -10.90
CA PRO A 32 18.10 -4.79 -11.62
C PRO A 32 18.76 -3.59 -10.93
N ALA A 33 19.29 -2.65 -11.72
CA ALA A 33 20.02 -1.50 -11.19
C ALA A 33 19.11 -0.45 -10.55
N ASP A 34 17.94 -0.23 -11.16
CA ASP A 34 16.95 0.75 -10.73
C ASP A 34 16.11 0.19 -9.56
N ALA A 35 16.24 0.82 -8.41
CA ALA A 35 15.55 0.45 -7.18
C ALA A 35 14.03 0.72 -7.22
N TYR A 36 13.56 1.59 -8.11
CA TYR A 36 12.13 1.88 -8.28
C TYR A 36 11.58 1.33 -9.61
N GLY A 37 12.41 0.61 -10.37
CA GLY A 37 12.06 0.10 -11.69
C GLY A 37 11.11 -1.10 -11.65
N ASP A 38 10.37 -1.28 -12.75
CA ASP A 38 9.36 -2.31 -12.92
C ASP A 38 9.83 -3.74 -12.61
N ASP A 39 11.03 -4.12 -13.07
CA ASP A 39 11.54 -5.49 -12.91
C ASP A 39 11.80 -5.82 -11.43
N LEU A 40 12.40 -4.89 -10.69
CA LEU A 40 12.68 -5.04 -9.27
C LEU A 40 11.41 -5.00 -8.42
N GLN A 41 10.55 -4.01 -8.67
CA GLN A 41 9.33 -3.82 -7.86
C GLN A 41 8.32 -4.96 -8.07
N LEU A 42 8.20 -5.50 -9.30
CA LEU A 42 7.39 -6.69 -9.51
C LEU A 42 7.99 -7.93 -8.83
N ALA A 43 9.32 -8.09 -8.90
CA ALA A 43 9.99 -9.20 -8.25
C ALA A 43 9.80 -9.18 -6.72
N LEU A 44 9.93 -8.02 -6.08
CA LEU A 44 9.63 -7.85 -4.66
C LEU A 44 8.16 -8.15 -4.35
N TYR A 45 7.23 -7.63 -5.14
CA TYR A 45 5.79 -7.89 -4.96
C TYR A 45 5.50 -9.39 -4.94
N VAL A 46 5.99 -10.14 -5.95
CA VAL A 46 5.82 -11.60 -6.01
C VAL A 46 6.40 -12.29 -4.77
N LEU A 47 7.56 -11.87 -4.29
CA LEU A 47 8.20 -12.46 -3.10
C LEU A 47 7.47 -12.14 -1.80
N TYR A 48 6.82 -10.99 -1.69
CA TYR A 48 6.00 -10.62 -0.54
C TYR A 48 4.65 -11.32 -0.52
N GLU A 49 4.01 -11.52 -1.67
CA GLU A 49 2.72 -12.20 -1.75
C GLU A 49 2.78 -13.67 -1.29
N LEU A 50 3.96 -14.28 -1.28
CA LEU A 50 4.18 -15.61 -0.65
C LEU A 50 3.95 -15.61 0.87
N HIS A 51 4.01 -14.45 1.53
CA HIS A 51 3.79 -14.25 2.97
C HIS A 51 2.34 -13.82 3.29
N TYR A 52 1.49 -13.77 2.25
CA TYR A 52 0.05 -13.45 2.33
C TYR A 52 -0.78 -14.61 1.77
N LEU A 53 -1.50 -14.41 0.66
CA LEU A 53 -2.37 -15.43 0.05
C LEU A 53 -1.65 -16.37 -0.92
N GLY A 54 -0.38 -16.10 -1.26
CA GLY A 54 0.37 -16.87 -2.24
C GLY A 54 -0.21 -16.77 -3.65
N PHE A 55 0.08 -17.78 -4.48
CA PHE A 55 -0.39 -17.85 -5.87
C PHE A 55 -0.89 -19.25 -6.21
N THR A 56 -1.89 -19.34 -7.07
CA THR A 56 -2.40 -20.61 -7.58
C THR A 56 -1.29 -21.39 -8.30
N GLY A 57 -1.12 -22.65 -7.91
CA GLY A 57 -0.11 -23.54 -8.48
C GLY A 57 1.30 -23.33 -7.93
N VAL A 58 1.48 -22.43 -6.96
CA VAL A 58 2.73 -22.27 -6.21
C VAL A 58 2.57 -22.99 -4.86
N PRO A 59 3.47 -23.92 -4.49
CA PRO A 59 3.41 -24.58 -3.18
C PRO A 59 3.63 -23.60 -2.01
N ASP A 60 2.89 -23.77 -0.91
CA ASP A 60 2.96 -22.88 0.26
C ASP A 60 4.36 -22.86 0.91
N ASP A 61 5.13 -23.96 0.82
CA ASP A 61 6.49 -24.04 1.37
C ASP A 61 7.50 -23.11 0.67
N ARG A 62 7.12 -22.52 -0.47
CA ARG A 62 7.91 -21.51 -1.19
C ARG A 62 8.10 -20.24 -0.40
N GLU A 63 7.20 -19.93 0.53
CA GLU A 63 7.37 -18.83 1.49
C GLU A 63 8.75 -18.89 2.18
N TRP A 64 9.28 -20.10 2.41
CA TRP A 64 10.52 -20.37 3.14
C TRP A 64 11.64 -21.00 2.29
N ASP A 65 11.54 -21.02 0.95
CA ASP A 65 12.65 -21.51 0.10
C ASP A 65 13.89 -20.60 0.31
N PRO A 66 15.03 -21.14 0.76
CA PRO A 66 16.21 -20.33 1.07
C PRO A 66 16.75 -19.50 -0.09
N ARG A 67 16.56 -19.96 -1.34
CA ARG A 67 16.99 -19.23 -2.53
C ARG A 67 16.08 -18.01 -2.76
N LEU A 68 14.77 -18.18 -2.58
CA LEU A 68 13.81 -17.06 -2.70
C LEU A 68 14.05 -16.02 -1.60
N LEU A 69 14.31 -16.46 -0.37
CA LEU A 69 14.66 -15.57 0.74
C LEU A 69 15.96 -14.80 0.49
N ALA A 70 16.98 -15.45 -0.06
CA ALA A 70 18.25 -14.80 -0.42
C ALA A 70 18.07 -13.73 -1.52
N LEU A 71 17.23 -14.03 -2.53
CA LEU A 71 16.90 -13.07 -3.59
C LEU A 71 16.08 -11.89 -3.05
N ARG A 72 15.11 -12.15 -2.17
CA ARG A 72 14.34 -11.09 -1.52
C ARG A 72 15.25 -10.16 -0.74
N ALA A 73 16.12 -10.69 0.11
CA ALA A 73 17.06 -9.88 0.90
C ALA A 73 17.93 -8.97 0.03
N ALA A 74 18.37 -9.45 -1.13
CA ALA A 74 19.18 -8.67 -2.07
C ALA A 74 18.40 -7.54 -2.76
N LEU A 75 17.12 -7.77 -3.11
CA LEU A 75 16.24 -6.73 -3.67
C LEU A 75 15.83 -5.72 -2.60
N GLU A 76 15.54 -6.19 -1.38
CA GLU A 76 15.21 -5.36 -0.22
C GLU A 76 16.36 -4.41 0.13
N ASP A 77 17.61 -4.91 0.13
CA ASP A 77 18.79 -4.07 0.39
C ASP A 77 18.92 -2.94 -0.63
N ARG A 78 18.71 -3.24 -1.93
CA ARG A 78 18.71 -2.25 -3.00
C ARG A 78 17.61 -1.20 -2.81
N PHE A 79 16.39 -1.64 -2.54
CA PHE A 79 15.23 -0.77 -2.39
C PHE A 79 15.34 0.10 -1.13
N LEU A 80 15.68 -0.49 0.01
CA LEU A 80 15.85 0.22 1.27
C LEU A 80 17.00 1.22 1.22
N SER A 81 18.11 0.87 0.55
CA SER A 81 19.25 1.78 0.37
C SER A 81 18.86 3.01 -0.45
N ALA A 82 18.09 2.82 -1.53
CA ALA A 82 17.58 3.93 -2.34
C ALA A 82 16.63 4.82 -1.52
N LEU A 83 15.66 4.22 -0.82
CA LEU A 83 14.74 4.97 0.05
C LEU A 83 15.49 5.81 1.08
N ARG A 84 16.46 5.22 1.79
CA ARG A 84 17.27 5.96 2.79
C ARG A 84 18.09 7.10 2.18
N ALA A 85 18.54 6.96 0.94
CA ALA A 85 19.26 8.01 0.24
C ALA A 85 18.33 9.16 -0.20
N ASP A 86 17.11 8.84 -0.64
CA ASP A 86 16.16 9.82 -1.15
C ASP A 86 15.36 10.54 -0.05
N VAL A 87 15.19 9.91 1.12
CA VAL A 87 14.55 10.51 2.30
C VAL A 87 15.48 10.57 3.51
N PRO A 88 16.54 11.39 3.47
CA PRO A 88 17.45 11.52 4.60
C PRO A 88 16.71 12.05 5.84
N VAL A 89 17.04 11.47 7.00
CA VAL A 89 16.51 11.91 8.30
C VAL A 89 17.60 12.69 9.02
N ASP A 90 17.34 13.96 9.29
CA ASP A 90 18.23 14.80 10.11
C ASP A 90 18.11 14.38 11.58
N ALA A 91 19.22 14.42 12.31
CA ALA A 91 19.26 14.12 13.74
C ALA A 91 18.44 15.11 14.58
N ALA A 92 18.16 16.31 14.07
CA ALA A 92 17.31 17.31 14.74
C ALA A 92 15.81 17.12 14.45
N GLU A 93 15.43 16.24 13.53
CA GLU A 93 14.03 15.96 13.23
C GLU A 93 13.41 15.09 14.33
N THR A 94 12.18 15.40 14.72
CA THR A 94 11.42 14.62 15.71
C THR A 94 10.20 14.00 15.07
N ALA A 95 9.72 12.89 15.64
CA ALA A 95 8.48 12.27 15.16
C ALA A 95 7.29 13.25 15.29
N GLU A 96 7.26 14.06 16.35
CA GLU A 96 6.22 15.07 16.56
C GLU A 96 6.18 16.10 15.43
N ARG A 97 7.33 16.67 15.05
CA ARG A 97 7.41 17.66 13.96
C ARG A 97 7.04 17.05 12.61
N ALA A 98 7.46 15.81 12.37
CA ALA A 98 7.09 15.08 11.16
C ALA A 98 5.57 14.85 11.08
N LEU A 99 4.91 14.51 12.20
CA LEU A 99 3.45 14.36 12.27
C LEU A 99 2.72 15.69 12.14
N ASP A 100 3.20 16.76 12.78
CA ASP A 100 2.65 18.11 12.61
C ASP A 100 2.65 18.55 11.15
N ALA A 101 3.72 18.23 10.41
CA ALA A 101 3.83 18.57 9.00
C ALA A 101 2.77 17.87 8.14
N LEU A 102 2.32 16.67 8.50
CA LEU A 102 1.26 15.95 7.77
C LEU A 102 -0.11 16.61 7.91
N GLN A 103 -0.36 17.35 9.00
CA GLN A 103 -1.61 18.07 9.22
C GLN A 103 -1.74 19.35 8.37
N LEU A 104 -0.65 19.76 7.70
CA LEU A 104 -0.63 20.94 6.85
C LEU A 104 -1.18 20.59 5.46
N GLU A 105 -2.39 21.04 5.17
CA GLU A 105 -2.96 20.92 3.83
C GLU A 105 -2.17 21.78 2.82
N PRO A 106 -1.89 21.28 1.60
CA PRO A 106 -1.23 22.05 0.56
C PRO A 106 -1.98 23.34 0.26
N VAL A 107 -1.26 24.47 0.20
CA VAL A 107 -1.83 25.78 -0.15
C VAL A 107 -1.68 26.01 -1.65
N GLY A 108 -2.78 26.00 -2.41
CA GLY A 108 -2.81 26.34 -3.85
C GLY A 108 -3.78 25.49 -4.69
N ASP A 109 -3.94 25.87 -5.97
CA ASP A 109 -4.82 25.17 -6.95
C ASP A 109 -4.25 23.82 -7.43
N ASP A 110 -2.99 23.51 -7.11
CA ASP A 110 -2.32 22.25 -7.47
C ASP A 110 -2.52 21.15 -6.41
N GLY A 111 -3.70 21.12 -5.79
CA GLY A 111 -4.03 20.13 -4.76
C GLY A 111 -3.70 18.71 -5.25
N GLY A 112 -3.11 17.90 -4.38
CA GLY A 112 -2.65 16.54 -4.70
C GLY A 112 -3.76 15.62 -5.24
N LEU A 113 -3.42 14.34 -5.45
CA LEU A 113 -4.28 13.38 -6.15
C LEU A 113 -5.78 13.39 -5.75
N SER A 114 -6.08 13.47 -4.44
CA SER A 114 -7.45 13.51 -3.94
C SER A 114 -8.22 14.79 -4.34
N TYR A 115 -7.53 15.93 -4.42
CA TYR A 115 -8.12 17.19 -4.87
C TYR A 115 -8.44 17.13 -6.36
N PHE A 116 -7.50 16.63 -7.16
CA PHE A 116 -7.75 16.43 -8.59
C PHE A 116 -8.95 15.52 -8.82
N LEU A 117 -9.04 14.37 -8.14
CA LEU A 117 -10.18 13.46 -8.28
C LEU A 117 -11.52 14.10 -7.85
N ARG A 118 -11.50 14.91 -6.78
CA ARG A 118 -12.67 15.66 -6.31
C ARG A 118 -13.12 16.73 -7.30
N ASP A 119 -12.21 17.51 -7.86
CA ASP A 119 -12.54 18.74 -8.60
C ASP A 119 -12.59 18.53 -10.11
N HIS A 120 -11.79 17.60 -10.65
CA HIS A 120 -11.58 17.44 -12.09
C HIS A 120 -11.62 15.99 -12.56
N GLY A 121 -11.49 15.02 -11.65
CA GLY A 121 -11.42 13.61 -12.00
C GLY A 121 -12.64 13.11 -12.76
N THR A 122 -12.43 12.08 -13.56
CA THR A 122 -13.50 11.31 -14.23
C THR A 122 -13.73 9.97 -13.53
N LEU A 123 -14.87 9.33 -13.80
CA LEU A 123 -15.15 7.98 -13.30
C LEU A 123 -14.12 6.95 -13.80
N GLU A 124 -13.61 7.12 -15.03
CA GLU A 124 -12.57 6.26 -15.59
C GLU A 124 -11.25 6.40 -14.80
N GLN A 125 -10.82 7.63 -14.50
CA GLN A 125 -9.63 7.87 -13.68
C GLN A 125 -9.80 7.34 -12.26
N PHE A 126 -11.01 7.46 -11.67
CA PHE A 126 -11.28 6.87 -10.36
C PHE A 126 -11.24 5.35 -10.40
N ARG A 127 -11.73 4.72 -11.48
CA ARG A 127 -11.59 3.27 -11.68
C ARG A 127 -10.13 2.86 -11.76
N GLU A 128 -9.29 3.59 -12.49
CA GLU A 128 -7.84 3.34 -12.51
C GLU A 128 -7.25 3.45 -11.10
N TYR A 129 -7.57 4.52 -10.38
CA TYR A 129 -7.15 4.72 -9.00
C TYR A 129 -7.52 3.54 -8.09
N ALA A 130 -8.79 3.11 -8.11
CA ALA A 130 -9.28 1.98 -7.32
C ALA A 130 -8.60 0.66 -7.72
N ALA A 131 -8.39 0.42 -9.02
CA ALA A 131 -7.67 -0.75 -9.52
C ALA A 131 -6.21 -0.78 -9.02
N LEU A 132 -5.50 0.36 -9.03
CA LEU A 132 -4.14 0.44 -8.52
C LEU A 132 -4.07 0.26 -6.99
N ARG A 133 -4.99 0.90 -6.27
CA ARG A 133 -5.06 0.82 -4.81
C ARG A 133 -5.52 -0.55 -4.30
N SER A 134 -6.20 -1.35 -5.14
CA SER A 134 -6.62 -2.72 -4.81
C SER A 134 -5.46 -3.65 -4.42
N LEU A 135 -4.24 -3.34 -4.85
CA LEU A 135 -3.05 -4.13 -4.51
C LEU A 135 -2.71 -4.10 -3.01
N TYR A 136 -3.15 -3.04 -2.31
CA TYR A 136 -3.09 -2.96 -0.86
C TYR A 136 -4.46 -3.15 -0.22
N HIS A 137 -5.49 -2.38 -0.63
CA HIS A 137 -6.74 -2.36 0.13
C HIS A 137 -7.47 -3.71 0.17
N LEU A 138 -7.27 -4.61 -0.80
CA LEU A 138 -7.84 -5.97 -0.71
C LEU A 138 -7.15 -6.88 0.31
N LYS A 139 -6.11 -6.39 1.01
CA LYS A 139 -5.48 -7.00 2.18
C LYS A 139 -5.27 -6.00 3.33
N GLU A 140 -6.05 -4.93 3.37
CA GLU A 140 -6.05 -4.01 4.51
C GLU A 140 -6.60 -4.73 5.75
N ALA A 141 -5.91 -4.76 6.90
CA ALA A 141 -4.66 -4.09 7.30
C ALA A 141 -3.44 -5.05 7.46
N ASP A 142 -3.40 -6.18 6.74
CA ASP A 142 -2.44 -7.28 6.95
C ASP A 142 -0.96 -6.85 7.06
N PRO A 143 -0.42 -5.91 6.25
CA PRO A 143 0.97 -5.48 6.40
C PRO A 143 1.28 -4.82 7.75
N HIS A 144 0.31 -4.14 8.36
CA HIS A 144 0.46 -3.46 9.65
C HIS A 144 0.44 -4.48 10.81
N ALA A 145 -0.35 -5.54 10.69
CA ALA A 145 -0.44 -6.62 11.69
C ALA A 145 0.93 -7.24 12.06
N TRP A 146 1.89 -7.26 11.13
CA TRP A 146 3.25 -7.76 11.37
C TRP A 146 4.02 -6.99 12.47
N VAL A 147 3.60 -5.76 12.80
CA VAL A 147 4.23 -4.98 13.89
C VAL A 147 3.77 -5.45 15.27
N ILE A 148 2.56 -6.01 15.39
CA ILE A 148 1.92 -6.36 16.67
C ILE A 148 2.80 -7.29 17.54
N PRO A 149 3.46 -8.33 17.01
CA PRO A 149 4.35 -9.18 17.82
C PRO A 149 5.59 -8.44 18.35
N ARG A 150 5.93 -7.28 17.78
CA ARG A 150 7.16 -6.51 18.06
C ARG A 150 6.93 -5.33 18.98
N LEU A 151 5.68 -4.89 19.13
CA LEU A 151 5.29 -3.86 20.08
C LEU A 151 5.06 -4.46 21.47
N ARG A 152 5.13 -3.59 22.49
CA ARG A 152 4.78 -3.90 23.88
C ARG A 152 4.00 -2.73 24.50
N GLY A 153 3.48 -2.95 25.71
CA GLY A 153 2.89 -1.89 26.52
C GLY A 153 1.75 -1.15 25.82
N ARG A 154 1.73 0.17 26.04
CA ARG A 154 0.72 1.10 25.53
C ARG A 154 0.62 1.09 24.01
N ALA A 155 1.76 1.12 23.33
CA ALA A 155 1.80 1.11 21.86
C ALA A 155 1.15 -0.14 21.27
N LYS A 156 1.39 -1.31 21.86
CA LYS A 156 0.76 -2.56 21.42
C LYS A 156 -0.75 -2.54 21.61
N ALA A 157 -1.21 -2.12 22.79
CA ALA A 157 -2.63 -2.11 23.11
C ALA A 157 -3.40 -1.19 22.15
N ALA A 158 -2.86 -0.01 21.87
CA ALA A 158 -3.45 0.94 20.93
C ALA A 158 -3.40 0.44 19.48
N MET A 159 -2.27 -0.11 19.02
CA MET A 159 -2.16 -0.69 17.68
C MET A 159 -3.21 -1.79 17.45
N VAL A 160 -3.38 -2.69 18.41
CA VAL A 160 -4.38 -3.77 18.32
C VAL A 160 -5.81 -3.22 18.33
N ALA A 161 -6.07 -2.12 19.04
CA ALA A 161 -7.39 -1.51 19.06
C ALA A 161 -7.77 -0.93 17.68
N VAL A 162 -6.83 -0.26 17.00
CA VAL A 162 -7.04 0.24 15.64
C VAL A 162 -7.19 -0.92 14.66
N GLU A 163 -6.25 -1.89 14.68
CA GLU A 163 -6.32 -3.08 13.82
C GLU A 163 -7.63 -3.87 14.01
N PHE A 164 -8.16 -3.94 15.24
CA PHE A 164 -9.45 -4.59 15.49
C PHE A 164 -10.59 -3.90 14.74
N ASP A 165 -10.56 -2.56 14.64
CA ASP A 165 -11.53 -1.79 13.88
C ASP A 165 -11.37 -2.02 12.36
N GLU A 166 -10.12 -1.95 11.86
CA GLU A 166 -9.78 -2.25 10.44
C GLU A 166 -10.26 -3.65 10.01
N PHE A 167 -10.18 -4.64 10.92
CA PHE A 167 -10.72 -5.99 10.76
C PHE A 167 -12.22 -6.10 11.10
N GLY A 168 -12.97 -5.00 10.98
CA GLY A 168 -14.42 -4.95 11.05
C GLY A 168 -15.02 -5.07 12.46
N ALA A 169 -14.20 -4.91 13.50
CA ALA A 169 -14.59 -5.06 14.90
C ALA A 169 -15.28 -6.42 15.19
N GLY A 170 -14.77 -7.50 14.57
CA GLY A 170 -15.32 -8.85 14.69
C GLY A 170 -16.49 -9.17 13.74
N ARG A 171 -16.83 -8.28 12.81
CA ARG A 171 -17.86 -8.48 11.77
C ARG A 171 -17.18 -8.66 10.41
N ALA A 172 -17.19 -9.88 9.89
CA ALA A 172 -16.47 -10.23 8.67
C ALA A 172 -16.94 -9.45 7.43
N ASP A 173 -18.21 -9.05 7.38
CA ASP A 173 -18.79 -8.21 6.34
C ASP A 173 -18.38 -6.73 6.43
N GLN A 174 -17.70 -6.33 7.52
CA GLN A 174 -17.26 -4.97 7.79
C GLN A 174 -15.74 -4.82 7.78
N ILE A 175 -14.99 -5.87 7.47
CA ILE A 175 -13.54 -5.78 7.25
C ILE A 175 -13.29 -4.78 6.12
N HIS A 176 -12.34 -3.85 6.28
CA HIS A 176 -12.11 -2.78 5.31
C HIS A 176 -11.75 -3.30 3.92
N ALA A 177 -10.99 -4.40 3.83
CA ALA A 177 -10.75 -5.09 2.57
C ALA A 177 -12.04 -5.57 1.86
N ARG A 178 -13.06 -5.99 2.62
CA ARG A 178 -14.38 -6.33 2.06
C ARG A 178 -15.11 -5.08 1.57
N LEU A 179 -15.07 -3.99 2.35
CA LEU A 179 -15.68 -2.72 1.97
C LEU A 179 -15.05 -2.16 0.67
N PHE A 180 -13.74 -2.31 0.50
CA PHE A 180 -13.05 -1.93 -0.72
C PHE A 180 -13.45 -2.81 -1.90
N ALA A 181 -13.63 -4.12 -1.70
CA ALA A 181 -14.13 -5.02 -2.74
C ALA A 181 -15.55 -4.65 -3.20
N ASP A 182 -16.42 -4.23 -2.28
CA ASP A 182 -17.76 -3.75 -2.60
C ASP A 182 -17.71 -2.41 -3.36
N LEU A 183 -16.82 -1.49 -2.97
CA LEU A 183 -16.51 -0.28 -3.75
C LEU A 183 -16.08 -0.61 -5.18
N MET A 184 -15.20 -1.58 -5.36
CA MET A 184 -14.73 -1.98 -6.69
C MET A 184 -15.88 -2.52 -7.54
N THR A 185 -16.77 -3.30 -6.95
CA THR A 185 -17.97 -3.83 -7.62
C THR A 185 -18.88 -2.70 -8.10
N ASP A 186 -19.12 -1.69 -7.26
CA ASP A 186 -19.90 -0.49 -7.62
C ASP A 186 -19.26 0.34 -8.75
N LEU A 187 -17.96 0.17 -8.97
CA LEU A 187 -17.21 0.80 -10.05
C LEU A 187 -17.05 -0.12 -11.28
N ASP A 188 -17.75 -1.25 -11.34
CA ASP A 188 -17.66 -2.28 -12.39
C ASP A 188 -16.26 -2.92 -12.53
N LEU A 189 -15.49 -2.94 -11.44
CA LEU A 189 -14.17 -3.56 -11.36
C LEU A 189 -14.26 -4.98 -10.79
N ASP A 190 -13.39 -5.86 -11.29
CA ASP A 190 -13.14 -7.18 -10.69
C ASP A 190 -12.41 -7.04 -9.35
N ALA A 191 -13.08 -7.37 -8.25
CA ALA A 191 -12.53 -7.27 -6.89
C ALA A 191 -11.65 -8.47 -6.47
N SER A 192 -11.26 -9.35 -7.40
CA SER A 192 -10.38 -10.48 -7.07
C SER A 192 -8.99 -10.00 -6.65
N TYR A 193 -8.49 -10.56 -5.54
CA TYR A 193 -7.16 -10.24 -5.02
C TYR A 193 -6.06 -10.45 -6.06
N GLY A 194 -5.18 -9.44 -6.22
CA GLY A 194 -4.08 -9.46 -7.19
C GLY A 194 -4.49 -9.24 -8.65
N ARG A 195 -5.77 -9.00 -8.96
CA ARG A 195 -6.28 -8.89 -10.34
C ARG A 195 -5.54 -7.86 -11.21
N TYR A 196 -5.22 -6.70 -10.64
CA TYR A 196 -4.67 -5.57 -11.38
C TYR A 196 -3.14 -5.45 -11.29
N VAL A 197 -2.46 -6.48 -10.79
CA VAL A 197 -0.99 -6.47 -10.68
C VAL A 197 -0.32 -6.20 -12.03
N ASP A 198 -0.81 -6.74 -13.14
CA ASP A 198 -0.22 -6.53 -14.48
C ASP A 198 -0.44 -5.10 -15.00
N ALA A 199 -1.50 -4.43 -14.54
CA ALA A 199 -1.85 -3.07 -14.92
C ALA A 199 -1.12 -2.02 -14.09
N ALA A 200 -0.66 -2.36 -12.88
CA ALA A 200 -0.07 -1.40 -11.97
C ALA A 200 1.31 -0.90 -12.42
N PRO A 201 1.62 0.40 -12.37
CA PRO A 201 2.96 0.90 -12.61
C PRO A 201 3.89 0.56 -11.43
N ALA A 202 5.21 0.68 -11.61
CA ALA A 202 6.19 0.34 -10.58
C ALA A 202 6.03 1.19 -9.31
N GLU A 203 5.59 2.44 -9.45
CA GLU A 203 5.31 3.38 -8.37
C GLU A 203 4.21 2.86 -7.44
N ALA A 204 3.17 2.22 -7.98
CA ALA A 204 2.12 1.59 -7.17
C ALA A 204 2.61 0.31 -6.49
N LEU A 205 3.49 -0.46 -7.12
CA LEU A 205 4.11 -1.63 -6.47
C LEU A 205 5.04 -1.21 -5.33
N ALA A 206 5.78 -0.11 -5.50
CA ALA A 206 6.71 0.40 -4.50
C ALA A 206 6.03 0.79 -3.19
N THR A 207 4.85 1.44 -3.25
CA THR A 207 4.09 1.80 -2.03
C THR A 207 3.69 0.54 -1.25
N VAL A 208 3.18 -0.49 -1.93
CA VAL A 208 2.77 -1.77 -1.29
C VAL A 208 3.97 -2.57 -0.78
N ASN A 209 5.06 -2.63 -1.55
CA ASN A 209 6.29 -3.32 -1.18
C ASN A 209 6.96 -2.70 0.04
N MET A 210 6.91 -1.38 0.20
CA MET A 210 7.43 -0.68 1.38
C MET A 210 6.73 -1.14 2.67
N MET A 211 5.41 -1.32 2.63
CA MET A 211 4.65 -1.81 3.80
C MET A 211 5.12 -3.20 4.22
N SER A 212 5.30 -4.10 3.26
CA SER A 212 5.78 -5.47 3.51
C SER A 212 7.25 -5.50 3.96
N LEU A 213 8.10 -4.63 3.40
CA LEU A 213 9.49 -4.43 3.84
C LEU A 213 9.55 -4.03 5.31
N PHE A 214 8.80 -3.00 5.70
CA PHE A 214 8.78 -2.56 7.11
C PHE A 214 8.10 -3.60 8.02
N GLY A 215 7.07 -4.26 7.51
CA GLY A 215 6.31 -5.31 8.18
C GLY A 215 7.10 -6.58 8.44
N LEU A 216 7.89 -7.10 7.52
CA LEU A 216 8.59 -8.38 7.72
C LEU A 216 9.91 -8.24 8.50
N HIS A 217 10.45 -7.02 8.64
CA HIS A 217 11.73 -6.78 9.31
C HIS A 217 11.58 -6.15 10.69
N ARG A 218 11.92 -6.90 11.76
CA ARG A 218 11.85 -6.39 13.15
C ARG A 218 12.63 -5.09 13.36
N ALA A 219 13.75 -4.94 12.66
CA ALA A 219 14.58 -3.74 12.72
C ALA A 219 13.84 -2.49 12.20
N LEU A 220 12.86 -2.64 11.32
CA LEU A 220 12.11 -1.56 10.69
C LEU A 220 10.74 -1.29 11.35
N ARG A 221 10.51 -1.81 12.57
CA ARG A 221 9.23 -1.61 13.29
C ARG A 221 8.90 -0.14 13.54
N GLY A 222 9.91 0.71 13.79
CA GLY A 222 9.72 2.16 13.91
C GLY A 222 9.24 2.77 12.60
N ALA A 223 9.83 2.35 11.48
CA ALA A 223 9.41 2.77 10.13
C ALA A 223 7.98 2.31 9.80
N LEU A 224 7.58 1.09 10.19
CA LEU A 224 6.19 0.67 10.00
C LEU A 224 5.21 1.51 10.83
N VAL A 225 5.55 1.83 12.08
CA VAL A 225 4.73 2.71 12.92
C VAL A 225 4.65 4.13 12.34
N GLY A 226 5.75 4.66 11.78
CA GLY A 226 5.75 5.95 11.09
C GLY A 226 4.90 5.94 9.81
N HIS A 227 4.98 4.87 9.03
CA HIS A 227 4.10 4.67 7.87
C HIS A 227 2.63 4.62 8.28
N PHE A 228 2.31 3.81 9.29
CA PHE A 228 0.95 3.68 9.82
C PHE A 228 0.41 5.04 10.30
N ALA A 229 1.18 5.76 11.10
CA ALA A 229 0.82 7.11 11.55
C ALA A 229 0.60 8.09 10.38
N THR A 230 1.31 7.91 9.26
CA THR A 230 1.09 8.75 8.08
C THR A 230 -0.26 8.52 7.46
N VAL A 231 -0.66 7.26 7.29
CA VAL A 231 -1.96 6.88 6.72
C VAL A 231 -3.09 7.39 7.61
N GLU A 232 -3.01 7.16 8.92
CA GLU A 232 -4.07 7.57 9.87
C GLU A 232 -4.25 9.09 9.94
N VAL A 233 -3.15 9.85 9.90
CA VAL A 233 -3.23 11.33 9.95
C VAL A 233 -3.79 11.92 8.66
N THR A 234 -3.47 11.35 7.49
CA THR A 234 -3.88 11.92 6.20
C THR A 234 -5.17 11.32 5.64
N SER A 235 -5.64 10.19 6.17
CA SER A 235 -6.77 9.44 5.60
C SER A 235 -8.09 10.19 5.73
N SER A 236 -8.52 10.64 6.92
CA SER A 236 -9.82 11.32 7.07
C SER A 236 -10.03 12.51 6.11
N PRO A 237 -9.09 13.47 5.96
CA PRO A 237 -9.29 14.57 5.01
C PRO A 237 -9.27 14.10 3.55
N ALA A 238 -8.39 13.15 3.17
CA ALA A 238 -8.34 12.61 1.81
C ALA A 238 -9.62 11.82 1.46
N SER A 239 -10.06 10.95 2.36
CA SER A 239 -11.28 10.15 2.26
C SER A 239 -12.53 11.03 2.11
N ARG A 240 -12.60 12.17 2.80
CA ARG A 240 -13.68 13.15 2.59
C ARG A 240 -13.74 13.62 1.14
N ARG A 241 -12.58 13.97 0.56
CA ARG A 241 -12.48 14.43 -0.83
C ARG A 241 -12.83 13.32 -1.83
N LEU A 242 -12.40 12.09 -1.56
CA LEU A 242 -12.72 10.94 -2.42
C LEU A 242 -14.20 10.56 -2.36
N ALA A 243 -14.84 10.65 -1.18
CA ALA A 243 -16.29 10.48 -1.06
C ALA A 243 -17.06 11.58 -1.81
N GLU A 244 -16.62 12.84 -1.76
CA GLU A 244 -17.18 13.93 -2.56
C GLU A 244 -17.00 13.69 -4.07
N ALA A 245 -15.83 13.22 -4.50
CA ALA A 245 -15.54 12.86 -5.89
C ALA A 245 -16.52 11.80 -6.40
N LEU A 246 -16.69 10.71 -5.66
CA LEU A 246 -17.55 9.59 -6.03
C LEU A 246 -19.04 9.98 -6.11
N ARG A 247 -19.52 10.79 -5.15
CA ARG A 247 -20.88 11.34 -5.21
C ARG A 247 -21.10 12.19 -6.45
N ARG A 248 -20.14 13.06 -6.78
CA ARG A 248 -20.18 13.90 -7.98
C ARG A 248 -20.20 13.07 -9.27
N MET A 249 -19.47 11.95 -9.29
CA MET A 249 -19.42 11.03 -10.43
C MET A 249 -20.64 10.10 -10.52
N GLY A 250 -21.56 10.13 -9.56
CA GLY A 250 -22.72 9.25 -9.52
C GLY A 250 -22.37 7.78 -9.26
N ALA A 251 -21.26 7.51 -8.57
CA ALA A 251 -20.86 6.16 -8.19
C ALA A 251 -21.85 5.52 -7.20
N GLY A 252 -21.84 4.20 -7.10
CA GLY A 252 -22.72 3.45 -6.22
C GLY A 252 -22.51 3.72 -4.72
N PRO A 253 -23.48 3.33 -3.88
CA PRO A 253 -23.47 3.62 -2.46
C PRO A 253 -22.33 2.93 -1.68
N ALA A 254 -21.89 1.73 -2.08
CA ALA A 254 -20.76 1.05 -1.45
C ALA A 254 -19.44 1.77 -1.76
N ALA A 255 -19.29 2.31 -2.97
CA ALA A 255 -18.12 3.12 -3.31
C ALA A 255 -18.02 4.36 -2.42
N VAL A 256 -19.13 5.08 -2.22
CA VAL A 256 -19.15 6.23 -1.29
C VAL A 256 -18.92 5.77 0.16
N ARG A 257 -19.52 4.64 0.55
CA ARG A 257 -19.46 4.11 1.92
C ARG A 257 -18.04 3.88 2.41
N PHE A 258 -17.20 3.22 1.60
CA PHE A 258 -15.82 2.91 1.98
C PHE A 258 -15.08 4.14 2.49
N TYR A 259 -15.09 5.24 1.74
CA TYR A 259 -14.41 6.46 2.15
C TYR A 259 -15.14 7.21 3.26
N THR A 260 -16.47 7.13 3.37
CA THR A 260 -17.15 7.77 4.51
C THR A 260 -16.86 7.10 5.85
N GLU A 261 -16.66 5.78 5.85
CA GLU A 261 -16.24 5.04 7.06
C GLU A 261 -14.90 5.61 7.58
N HIS A 262 -13.91 5.74 6.69
CA HIS A 262 -12.59 6.32 6.98
C HIS A 262 -12.62 7.82 7.34
N VAL A 263 -13.68 8.56 7.01
CA VAL A 263 -13.81 9.95 7.50
C VAL A 263 -14.07 9.97 9.00
N GLU A 264 -14.90 9.05 9.49
CA GLU A 264 -15.38 9.01 10.88
C GLU A 264 -14.42 8.25 11.79
N ALA A 265 -14.02 7.04 11.38
CA ALA A 265 -13.11 6.17 12.14
C ALA A 265 -11.73 6.83 12.30
N ASP A 266 -11.14 7.28 11.19
CA ASP A 266 -9.74 7.70 11.19
C ASP A 266 -9.52 9.04 11.91
N ALA A 267 -10.56 9.87 12.06
CA ALA A 267 -10.48 11.07 12.89
C ALA A 267 -10.23 10.73 14.38
N VAL A 268 -10.71 9.56 14.84
CA VAL A 268 -10.40 9.03 16.16
C VAL A 268 -9.06 8.29 16.15
N HIS A 269 -8.79 7.51 15.11
CA HIS A 269 -7.53 6.76 14.99
C HIS A 269 -6.32 7.69 14.96
N GLU A 270 -6.37 8.83 14.28
CA GLU A 270 -5.30 9.84 14.28
C GLU A 270 -4.80 10.14 15.70
N GLN A 271 -5.73 10.44 16.61
CA GLN A 271 -5.40 10.81 17.99
C GLN A 271 -4.84 9.62 18.77
N VAL A 272 -5.41 8.43 18.57
CA VAL A 272 -4.92 7.19 19.19
C VAL A 272 -3.51 6.87 18.70
N VAL A 273 -3.26 6.95 17.40
CA VAL A 273 -1.96 6.63 16.81
C VAL A 273 -0.90 7.62 17.25
N ARG A 274 -1.21 8.92 17.25
CA ARG A 274 -0.28 9.95 17.71
C ARG A 274 0.09 9.78 19.19
N HIS A 275 -0.91 9.69 20.06
CA HIS A 275 -0.71 9.79 21.51
C HIS A 275 -0.47 8.45 22.20
N GLU A 276 -0.94 7.35 21.63
CA GLU A 276 -0.85 6.03 22.25
C GLU A 276 0.14 5.12 21.50
N VAL A 277 0.09 5.08 20.16
CA VAL A 277 1.00 4.22 19.37
C VAL A 277 2.40 4.83 19.28
N VAL A 278 2.54 6.00 18.67
CA VAL A 278 3.85 6.66 18.44
C VAL A 278 4.47 7.09 19.76
N ALA A 279 3.76 7.88 20.56
CA ALA A 279 4.28 8.32 21.85
C ALA A 279 4.44 7.16 22.85
N GLY A 280 3.66 6.08 22.73
CA GLY A 280 3.90 4.84 23.49
C GLY A 280 5.20 4.16 23.08
N LEU A 281 5.44 4.02 21.78
CA LEU A 281 6.65 3.40 21.25
C LEU A 281 7.89 4.18 21.67
N LEU A 282 7.88 5.51 21.52
CA LEU A 282 9.05 6.34 21.82
C LEU A 282 9.30 6.55 23.31
N ALA A 283 8.30 6.35 24.16
CA ALA A 283 8.51 6.31 25.61
C ALA A 283 9.31 5.06 26.03
N ASP A 284 8.98 3.90 25.43
CA ASP A 284 9.63 2.62 25.75
C ASP A 284 10.95 2.43 24.97
N GLU A 285 11.01 2.90 23.73
CA GLU A 285 12.13 2.74 22.80
C GLU A 285 12.53 4.06 22.10
N PRO A 286 13.07 5.05 22.83
CA PRO A 286 13.39 6.39 22.27
C PRO A 286 14.33 6.36 21.06
N SER A 287 15.20 5.35 20.97
CA SER A 287 16.15 5.21 19.85
C SER A 287 15.48 4.97 18.50
N LEU A 288 14.17 4.69 18.45
CA LEU A 288 13.42 4.47 17.21
C LEU A 288 12.86 5.75 16.58
N GLU A 289 13.08 6.93 17.18
CA GLU A 289 12.52 8.19 16.67
C GLU A 289 12.92 8.45 15.21
N ALA A 290 14.19 8.26 14.86
CA ALA A 290 14.65 8.42 13.48
C ALA A 290 14.01 7.41 12.52
N ASP A 291 13.71 6.18 12.98
CA ASP A 291 13.01 5.18 12.17
C ASP A 291 11.55 5.57 11.95
N VAL A 292 10.86 6.13 12.95
CA VAL A 292 9.50 6.65 12.82
C VAL A 292 9.46 7.79 11.80
N VAL A 293 10.38 8.75 11.90
CA VAL A 293 10.50 9.84 10.93
C VAL A 293 10.80 9.30 9.53
N PHE A 294 11.69 8.31 9.40
CA PHE A 294 11.99 7.66 8.13
C PHE A 294 10.73 7.01 7.53
N GLY A 295 9.93 6.30 8.31
CA GLY A 295 8.67 5.71 7.88
C GLY A 295 7.68 6.75 7.33
N ILE A 296 7.56 7.89 8.02
CA ILE A 296 6.72 9.01 7.59
C ILE A 296 7.19 9.56 6.24
N ARG A 297 8.47 9.90 6.13
CA ARG A 297 9.05 10.50 4.93
C ARG A 297 9.06 9.55 3.73
N ALA A 298 9.39 8.27 3.95
CA ALA A 298 9.37 7.25 2.90
C ALA A 298 7.96 7.07 2.33
N THR A 299 6.93 7.10 3.19
CA THR A 299 5.53 7.03 2.77
C THR A 299 5.17 8.22 1.89
N GLY A 300 5.41 9.46 2.36
CA GLY A 300 5.16 10.66 1.57
C GLY A 300 5.91 10.66 0.23
N HIS A 301 7.19 10.28 0.24
CA HIS A 301 8.00 10.22 -0.98
C HIS A 301 7.45 9.26 -2.04
N LEU A 302 7.05 8.04 -1.65
CA LEU A 302 6.49 7.08 -2.61
C LEU A 302 5.08 7.46 -3.07
N GLU A 303 4.26 8.04 -2.18
CA GLU A 303 2.93 8.56 -2.52
C GLU A 303 3.02 9.75 -3.50
N ASP A 304 3.97 10.67 -3.31
CA ASP A 304 4.23 11.78 -4.22
C ASP A 304 4.66 11.30 -5.60
N ARG A 305 5.53 10.27 -5.66
CA ARG A 305 5.94 9.64 -6.92
C ARG A 305 4.77 9.01 -7.65
N LEU A 306 3.92 8.27 -6.93
CA LEU A 306 2.71 7.69 -7.50
C LEU A 306 1.77 8.81 -7.99
N ALA A 307 1.47 9.81 -7.16
CA ALA A 307 0.61 10.92 -7.52
C ALA A 307 1.11 11.68 -8.74
N ALA A 308 2.41 12.00 -8.80
CA ALA A 308 3.03 12.67 -9.95
C ALA A 308 2.85 11.86 -11.23
N ARG A 309 3.05 10.53 -11.16
CA ARG A 309 2.83 9.63 -12.29
C ARG A 309 1.37 9.65 -12.76
N LEU A 310 0.41 9.44 -11.85
CA LEU A 310 -1.02 9.39 -12.21
C LEU A 310 -1.49 10.73 -12.80
N LEU A 311 -1.12 11.85 -12.17
CA LEU A 311 -1.54 13.18 -12.60
C LEU A 311 -0.94 13.58 -13.95
N ALA A 312 0.29 13.17 -14.25
CA ALA A 312 0.91 13.42 -15.56
C ALA A 312 0.09 12.77 -16.67
N ASP A 313 -0.22 11.48 -16.54
CA ASP A 313 -0.98 10.73 -17.54
C ASP A 313 -2.43 11.25 -17.65
N TRP A 314 -3.09 11.51 -16.52
CA TRP A 314 -4.49 11.95 -16.50
C TRP A 314 -4.72 13.36 -17.05
N ARG A 315 -3.79 14.30 -16.81
CA ARG A 315 -3.90 15.68 -17.34
C ARG A 315 -3.77 15.74 -18.86
N GLU A 316 -3.09 14.75 -19.45
CA GLU A 316 -2.96 14.59 -20.90
C GLU A 316 -4.08 13.72 -21.50
N SER A 317 -5.13 13.41 -20.72
CA SER A 317 -6.19 12.46 -21.10
C SER A 317 -5.67 11.05 -21.45
N GLY A 318 -4.49 10.71 -20.92
CA GLY A 318 -3.90 9.38 -20.98
C GLY A 318 -4.37 8.50 -19.82
N THR A 319 -3.89 7.26 -19.85
CA THR A 319 -4.13 6.22 -18.84
C THR A 319 -2.88 6.05 -17.99
N ALA A 320 -3.06 5.95 -16.68
CA ALA A 320 -1.96 5.71 -15.77
C ALA A 320 -1.63 4.21 -15.63
N LEU A 321 -2.38 3.35 -16.30
CA LEU A 321 -2.19 1.90 -16.29
C LEU A 321 -1.10 1.48 -17.25
N ARG A 322 -0.21 0.60 -16.79
CA ARG A 322 0.86 0.02 -17.59
C ARG A 322 0.36 -0.75 -18.82
N THR A 323 -0.84 -1.34 -18.73
CA THR A 323 -1.48 -2.10 -19.82
C THR A 323 -2.27 -1.23 -20.80
N GLY A 324 -2.38 0.08 -20.53
CA GLY A 324 -3.10 1.03 -21.39
C GLY A 324 -4.62 0.96 -21.31
N ARG A 325 -5.18 0.07 -20.47
CA ARG A 325 -6.63 -0.08 -20.27
C ARG A 325 -6.92 -0.85 -18.99
N ILE A 326 -8.07 -0.55 -18.40
CA ILE A 326 -8.66 -1.38 -17.36
C ILE A 326 -9.24 -2.64 -17.98
N ILE A 327 -9.04 -3.77 -17.31
CA ILE A 327 -9.73 -5.02 -17.66
C ILE A 327 -10.99 -5.06 -16.79
N PRO A 328 -12.19 -4.85 -17.37
CA PRO A 328 -13.42 -4.88 -16.57
C PRO A 328 -13.65 -6.27 -15.98
N ALA A 329 -14.56 -6.35 -15.01
CA ALA A 329 -15.05 -7.63 -14.53
C ALA A 329 -15.51 -8.50 -15.71
N THR A 330 -14.95 -9.71 -15.82
CA THR A 330 -15.54 -10.70 -16.72
C THR A 330 -16.94 -10.98 -16.20
N VAL A 331 -17.95 -10.63 -16.98
CA VAL A 331 -19.35 -10.99 -16.70
C VAL A 331 -19.41 -12.51 -16.66
N GLY A 332 -19.28 -13.08 -15.46
CA GLY A 332 -19.60 -14.48 -15.22
C GLY A 332 -21.08 -14.64 -15.52
N THR A 333 -21.41 -15.56 -16.43
CA THR A 333 -22.78 -16.05 -16.56
C THR A 333 -23.21 -16.51 -15.16
N PRO A 334 -24.36 -16.05 -14.62
CA PRO A 334 -24.80 -16.49 -13.31
C PRO A 334 -24.94 -18.02 -13.30
N PRO A 335 -24.71 -18.67 -12.14
CA PRO A 335 -24.75 -20.12 -12.01
C PRO A 335 -26.09 -20.74 -12.44
#